data_AF-A0A3A8HBZ8-F1
#
_entry.id   AF-A0A3A8HBZ8-F1
#
_cell.length_a   1.000
_cell.length_b   1.000
_cell.length_c   1.000
_cell.angle_alpha   90.00
_cell.angle_beta   90.00
_cell.angle_gamma   90.00
#
_symmetry.space_group_name_H-M   'P 1'
#
loop_
_entity.id
_entity.type
_entity.pdbx_description
1 polymer ?
#
loop_
_entity_poly.entity_id
_entity_poly.type
_entity_poly.pdbx_seq_one_letter_code
_entity_poly.pdbx_strand_id
1 'polypeptide(L)'
;MSDKDNKGSMTVAEAGRKGGETVRNERGREFYETIGRKGGATVKAERGRSFYEEIGRKGGETVKAERGAKFYEEIGKKGGDRVKATRGPNFYEEIGRKGGQKVKKLIEEGKRAARAAMESQAGTAPASEGTSAPAATPEEPAQPGGNE
;
A
#
# COMPACT_ATOMS: atom_id res chain seq x y z
N MET A 1 14.82 29.60 62.11
CA MET A 1 14.78 29.34 60.67
C MET A 1 14.34 27.90 60.51
N SER A 2 13.21 27.67 59.85
CA SER A 2 12.59 26.34 59.80
C SER A 2 13.29 25.47 58.77
N ASP A 3 13.98 24.45 59.23
CA ASP A 3 14.40 23.31 58.44
C ASP A 3 13.15 22.57 57.95
N LYS A 4 12.66 22.97 56.76
CA LYS A 4 11.77 22.14 55.95
C LYS A 4 12.65 21.16 55.21
N ASP A 5 13.12 20.17 55.95
CA ASP A 5 13.88 19.05 55.44
C ASP A 5 13.22 18.44 54.21
N ASN A 6 14.06 18.18 53.22
CA ASN A 6 13.79 17.53 51.95
C ASN A 6 12.87 16.32 52.11
N LYS A 7 11.57 16.54 51.96
CA LYS A 7 10.59 15.47 51.74
C LYS A 7 11.00 14.82 50.42
N GLY A 8 11.47 13.57 50.47
CA GLY A 8 11.85 12.75 49.32
C GLY A 8 10.70 12.60 48.31
N SER A 9 10.43 13.67 47.56
CA SER A 9 9.36 13.75 46.59
C SER A 9 9.86 13.15 45.30
N MET A 10 9.72 11.83 45.20
CA MET A 10 9.75 11.14 43.92
C MET A 10 8.88 11.90 42.91
N THR A 11 9.44 12.16 41.73
CA THR A 11 8.68 12.81 40.65
C THR A 11 7.58 11.88 40.13
N VAL A 12 6.53 12.44 39.52
CA VAL A 12 5.44 11.65 38.90
C VAL A 12 5.98 10.66 37.86
N ALA A 13 7.00 11.08 37.09
CA ALA A 13 7.66 10.23 36.11
C ALA A 13 8.43 9.07 36.77
N GLU A 14 9.12 9.32 37.88
CA GLU A 14 9.80 8.28 38.64
C GLU A 14 8.83 7.32 39.33
N ALA A 15 7.71 7.82 39.87
CA ALA A 15 6.64 7.00 40.42
C ALA A 15 6.04 6.08 39.36
N GLY A 16 5.76 6.61 38.16
CA GLY A 16 5.27 5.83 37.03
C GLY A 16 6.27 4.77 36.59
N ARG A 17 7.56 5.12 36.49
CA ARG A 17 8.63 4.18 36.13
C ARG A 17 8.76 3.05 37.16
N LYS A 18 8.85 3.39 38.44
CA LYS A 18 8.98 2.42 39.54
C LYS A 18 7.75 1.51 39.62
N GLY A 19 6.54 2.05 39.46
CA GLY A 19 5.32 1.27 39.37
C GLY A 19 5.32 0.29 38.19
N GLY A 20 5.77 0.74 37.02
CA GLY A 20 5.94 -0.11 35.84
C GLY A 20 6.96 -1.23 36.04
N GLU A 21 8.10 -0.94 36.69
CA GLU A 21 9.13 -1.94 37.00
C GLU A 21 8.63 -2.98 38.00
N THR A 22 7.91 -2.56 39.05
CA THR A 22 7.29 -3.48 40.01
C THR A 22 6.31 -4.41 39.30
N VAL A 23 5.39 -3.87 38.50
CA VAL A 23 4.41 -4.67 37.75
C VAL A 23 5.11 -5.62 36.77
N ARG A 24 6.20 -5.20 36.12
CA ARG A 24 7.00 -6.06 35.25
C ARG A 24 7.65 -7.22 36.00
N ASN A 25 8.19 -6.95 37.18
CA ASN A 25 8.84 -7.97 37.99
C ASN A 25 7.83 -8.96 38.59
N GLU A 26 6.64 -8.48 38.97
CA GLU A 26 5.57 -9.32 39.54
C GLU A 26 4.81 -10.14 38.49
N ARG A 27 4.44 -9.53 37.36
CA ARG A 27 3.56 -10.13 36.34
C ARG A 27 4.33 -10.75 35.18
N GLY A 28 5.60 -10.39 35.01
CA GLY A 28 6.46 -10.92 33.95
C GLY A 28 6.09 -10.49 32.54
N ARG A 29 6.77 -11.09 31.55
CA ARG A 29 6.63 -10.78 30.12
C ARG A 29 5.25 -11.14 29.57
N GLU A 30 4.71 -12.27 29.99
CA GLU A 30 3.44 -12.81 29.47
C GLU A 30 2.26 -11.87 29.72
N PHE A 31 2.27 -11.15 30.82
CA PHE A 31 1.27 -10.13 31.13
C PHE A 31 1.25 -9.02 30.08
N TYR A 32 2.41 -8.45 29.75
CA TYR A 32 2.52 -7.40 28.73
C TYR A 32 2.18 -7.91 27.34
N GLU A 33 2.56 -9.14 27.01
CA GLU A 33 2.17 -9.76 25.75
C GLU A 33 0.66 -9.98 25.65
N THR A 34 0.01 -10.36 26.75
CA THR A 34 -1.43 -10.60 26.79
C THR A 34 -2.21 -9.30 26.67
N ILE A 35 -1.86 -8.28 27.44
CA ILE A 35 -2.53 -6.97 27.35
C ILE A 35 -2.26 -6.30 25.99
N GLY A 36 -1.05 -6.45 25.45
CA GLY A 36 -0.70 -5.94 24.12
C GLY A 36 -1.51 -6.65 23.02
N ARG A 37 -1.63 -7.98 23.08
CA ARG A 37 -2.47 -8.76 22.16
C ARG A 37 -3.93 -8.36 22.25
N LYS A 38 -4.49 -8.22 23.46
CA LYS A 38 -5.88 -7.77 23.66
C LYS A 38 -6.11 -6.37 23.11
N GLY A 39 -5.26 -5.41 23.46
CA GLY A 39 -5.37 -4.03 22.96
C GLY A 39 -5.26 -3.96 21.43
N GLY A 40 -4.30 -4.69 20.84
CA GLY A 40 -4.16 -4.77 19.39
C GLY A 40 -5.36 -5.42 18.70
N ALA A 41 -5.95 -6.47 19.30
CA ALA A 41 -7.15 -7.11 18.77
C ALA A 41 -8.36 -6.17 18.80
N THR A 42 -8.54 -5.40 19.87
CA THR A 42 -9.60 -4.39 19.97
C THR A 42 -9.45 -3.31 18.91
N VAL A 43 -8.25 -2.72 18.78
CA VAL A 43 -7.99 -1.68 17.76
C VAL A 43 -8.22 -2.21 16.35
N LYS A 44 -7.84 -3.47 16.09
CA LYS A 44 -8.09 -4.12 14.81
C LYS A 44 -9.56 -4.36 14.54
N ALA A 45 -10.34 -4.74 15.54
CA ALA A 45 -11.78 -4.89 15.42
C ALA A 45 -12.49 -3.55 15.16
N GLU A 46 -12.08 -2.49 15.86
CA GLU A 46 -12.70 -1.16 15.76
C GLU A 46 -12.33 -0.41 14.48
N ARG A 47 -11.04 -0.40 14.12
CA ARG A 47 -10.55 0.43 13.01
C ARG A 47 -10.34 -0.35 11.70
N GLY A 48 -10.36 -1.67 11.76
CA GLY A 48 -10.27 -2.53 10.59
C GLY A 48 -8.93 -2.44 9.84
N ARG A 49 -8.93 -2.96 8.61
CA ARG A 49 -7.72 -3.12 7.78
C ARG A 49 -7.19 -1.78 7.23
N SER A 50 -8.07 -0.86 6.87
CA SER A 50 -7.73 0.44 6.30
C SER A 50 -6.85 1.26 7.23
N PHE A 51 -7.09 1.21 8.54
CA PHE A 51 -6.26 1.90 9.53
C PHE A 51 -4.82 1.42 9.57
N TYR A 52 -4.60 0.10 9.51
CA TYR A 52 -3.24 -0.46 9.49
C TYR A 52 -2.52 -0.15 8.18
N GLU A 53 -3.25 -0.11 7.06
CA GLU A 53 -2.71 0.30 5.77
C GLU A 53 -2.31 1.78 5.77
N GLU A 54 -3.11 2.66 6.38
CA GLU A 54 -2.83 4.08 6.50
C GLU A 54 -1.62 4.36 7.40
N ILE A 55 -1.57 3.79 8.61
CA ILE A 55 -0.42 3.98 9.51
C ILE A 55 0.85 3.35 8.93
N GLY A 56 0.72 2.22 8.23
CA GLY A 56 1.84 1.57 7.55
C GLY A 56 2.37 2.41 6.39
N ARG A 57 1.48 3.00 5.58
CA ARG A 57 1.83 3.93 4.52
C ARG A 57 2.53 5.16 5.08
N LYS A 58 1.92 5.81 6.07
CA LYS A 58 2.46 7.00 6.71
C LYS A 58 3.84 6.74 7.32
N GLY A 59 4.00 5.62 8.05
CA GLY A 59 5.31 5.22 8.58
C GLY A 59 6.34 4.95 7.49
N GLY A 60 5.94 4.30 6.40
CA GLY A 60 6.81 4.08 5.24
C GLY A 60 7.21 5.38 4.53
N GLU A 61 6.27 6.31 4.37
CA GLU A 61 6.53 7.63 3.76
C GLU A 61 7.50 8.46 4.61
N THR A 62 7.33 8.47 5.93
CA THR A 62 8.26 9.16 6.84
C THR A 62 9.66 8.56 6.74
N VAL A 63 9.78 7.23 6.81
CA VAL A 63 11.09 6.55 6.70
C VAL A 63 11.74 6.80 5.34
N LYS A 64 10.96 6.82 4.26
CA LYS A 64 11.44 7.17 2.92
C LYS A 64 11.90 8.61 2.81
N ALA A 65 11.20 9.55 3.45
CA ALA A 65 11.58 10.96 3.48
C ALA A 65 12.87 11.17 4.30
N GLU A 66 13.00 10.51 5.46
CA GLU A 66 14.15 10.69 6.37
C GLU A 66 15.41 9.94 5.90
N ARG A 67 15.26 8.69 5.44
CA ARG A 67 16.40 7.81 5.12
C ARG A 67 16.65 7.61 3.63
N GLY A 68 15.70 8.01 2.78
CA GLY A 68 15.84 7.95 1.33
C GLY A 68 15.90 6.54 0.75
N ALA A 69 16.17 6.46 -0.56
CA ALA A 69 16.17 5.22 -1.33
C ALA A 69 17.26 4.22 -0.90
N LYS A 70 18.43 4.72 -0.47
CA LYS A 70 19.57 3.89 -0.04
C LYS A 70 19.22 2.98 1.14
N PHE A 71 18.36 3.43 2.04
CA PHE A 71 17.90 2.62 3.16
C PHE A 71 17.06 1.42 2.72
N TYR A 72 16.17 1.62 1.74
CA TYR A 72 15.35 0.52 1.20
C TYR A 72 16.18 -0.49 0.40
N GLU A 73 17.23 -0.01 -0.28
CA GLU A 73 18.19 -0.87 -0.96
C GLU A 73 18.97 -1.73 0.03
N GLU A 74 19.46 -1.13 1.13
CA GLU A 74 20.22 -1.86 2.16
C GLU A 74 19.37 -2.91 2.89
N ILE A 75 18.15 -2.56 3.32
CA ILE A 75 17.25 -3.54 3.97
C ILE A 75 16.81 -4.63 2.98
N GLY A 76 16.62 -4.28 1.71
CA GLY A 76 16.30 -5.24 0.66
C GLY A 76 17.44 -6.23 0.43
N LYS A 77 18.67 -5.73 0.32
CA LYS A 77 19.88 -6.54 0.20
C LYS A 77 20.07 -7.46 1.41
N LYS A 78 19.96 -6.92 2.63
CA LYS A 78 20.08 -7.70 3.87
C LYS A 78 18.99 -8.77 4.01
N GLY A 79 17.77 -8.46 3.58
CA GLY A 79 16.67 -9.43 3.50
C GLY A 79 16.94 -10.53 2.48
N GLY A 80 17.41 -10.16 1.28
CA GLY A 80 17.81 -11.08 0.23
C GLY A 80 18.95 -12.01 0.67
N ASP A 81 20.00 -11.47 1.27
CA ASP A 81 21.14 -12.24 1.77
C ASP A 81 20.72 -13.24 2.86
N ARG A 82 19.80 -12.86 3.75
CA ARG A 82 19.24 -13.77 4.75
C ARG A 82 18.45 -14.90 4.10
N VAL A 83 17.62 -14.59 3.12
CA VAL A 83 16.84 -15.60 2.39
C VAL A 83 17.77 -16.55 1.62
N LYS A 84 18.80 -16.01 0.97
CA LYS A 84 19.83 -16.78 0.26
C LYS A 84 20.60 -17.72 1.19
N ALA A 85 20.98 -17.24 2.37
CA ALA A 85 21.66 -18.05 3.38
C ALA A 85 20.78 -19.19 3.92
N THR A 86 19.45 -18.98 4.00
CA THR A 86 18.53 -19.96 4.62
C THR A 86 17.96 -20.96 3.61
N ARG A 87 17.66 -20.53 2.38
CA ARG A 87 16.93 -21.34 1.39
C ARG A 87 17.80 -21.82 0.22
N GLY A 88 19.03 -21.33 0.11
CA GLY A 88 19.98 -21.77 -0.91
C GLY A 88 19.59 -21.43 -2.35
N PRO A 89 20.35 -21.94 -3.36
CA PRO A 89 20.18 -21.58 -4.76
C PRO A 89 18.89 -22.11 -5.40
N ASN A 90 18.43 -23.30 -5.01
CA ASN A 90 17.20 -23.93 -5.54
C ASN A 90 15.95 -23.05 -5.34
N PHE A 91 15.94 -22.25 -4.28
CA PHE A 91 14.84 -21.31 -4.02
C PHE A 91 14.72 -20.27 -5.14
N TYR A 92 15.84 -19.66 -5.56
CA TYR A 92 15.83 -18.61 -6.59
C TYR A 92 15.45 -19.14 -7.98
N GLU A 93 15.85 -20.37 -8.28
CA GLU A 93 15.45 -21.05 -9.51
C GLU A 93 13.94 -21.31 -9.56
N GLU A 94 13.35 -21.73 -8.44
CA GLU A 94 11.91 -21.99 -8.36
C GLU A 94 11.07 -20.70 -8.50
N ILE A 95 11.44 -19.62 -7.81
CA ILE A 95 10.76 -18.32 -7.98
C ILE A 95 10.98 -17.75 -9.38
N GLY A 96 12.17 -17.92 -9.96
CA GLY A 96 12.45 -17.53 -11.35
C GLY A 96 11.57 -18.28 -12.33
N ARG A 97 11.45 -19.61 -12.18
CA ARG A 97 10.57 -20.45 -13.00
C ARG A 97 9.09 -20.04 -12.87
N LYS A 98 8.61 -19.82 -11.65
CA LYS A 98 7.23 -19.35 -11.40
C LYS A 98 6.98 -17.96 -12.00
N GLY A 99 7.95 -17.06 -11.90
CA GLY A 99 7.89 -15.74 -12.53
C GLY A 99 7.82 -15.83 -14.07
N GLY A 100 8.71 -16.59 -14.68
CA GLY A 100 8.74 -16.79 -16.14
C GLY A 100 7.47 -17.43 -16.69
N GLN A 101 6.90 -18.42 -15.99
CA GLN A 101 5.62 -19.02 -16.37
C GLN A 101 4.47 -18.01 -16.33
N LYS A 102 4.46 -17.11 -15.34
CA LYS A 102 3.43 -16.06 -15.24
C LYS A 102 3.54 -15.05 -16.37
N VAL A 103 4.77 -14.64 -16.73
CA VAL A 103 5.01 -13.74 -17.88
C VAL A 103 4.57 -14.42 -19.19
N LYS A 104 4.93 -15.69 -19.39
CA LYS A 104 4.53 -16.45 -20.57
C LYS A 104 3.00 -16.50 -20.74
N LYS A 105 2.27 -16.77 -19.65
CA LYS A 105 0.80 -16.81 -19.64
C LYS A 105 0.19 -15.45 -20.00
N LEU A 106 0.70 -14.35 -19.45
CA LEU A 106 0.22 -13.00 -19.76
C LEU A 106 0.44 -12.62 -21.24
N ILE A 107 1.58 -13.01 -21.81
CA ILE A 107 1.86 -12.78 -23.24
C ILE A 107 0.89 -13.58 -24.11
N GLU A 108 0.59 -14.82 -23.74
CA GLU A 108 -0.36 -15.67 -24.48
C GLU A 108 -1.79 -15.13 -24.40
N GLU A 109 -2.23 -14.72 -23.21
CA GLU A 109 -3.52 -14.06 -22.99
C GLU A 109 -3.62 -12.75 -23.77
N GLY A 110 -2.57 -11.91 -23.75
CA GLY A 110 -2.51 -10.68 -24.53
C GLY A 110 -2.56 -10.92 -26.04
N LYS A 111 -1.86 -11.94 -26.54
CA LYS A 111 -1.91 -12.33 -27.96
C LYS A 111 -3.28 -12.87 -28.36
N ARG A 112 -3.94 -13.65 -27.49
CA ARG A 112 -5.31 -14.13 -27.73
C ARG A 112 -6.31 -13.00 -27.70
N ALA A 113 -6.22 -12.09 -26.74
CA ALA A 113 -7.05 -10.89 -26.67
C ALA A 113 -6.85 -9.99 -27.90
N ALA A 114 -5.60 -9.80 -28.35
CA ALA A 114 -5.31 -9.03 -29.56
C ALA A 114 -5.88 -9.69 -30.82
N ARG A 115 -5.78 -11.02 -30.95
CA ARG A 115 -6.37 -11.77 -32.08
C ARG A 115 -7.91 -11.73 -32.05
N ALA A 116 -8.51 -11.94 -30.88
CA ALA A 116 -9.96 -11.84 -30.71
C ALA A 116 -10.48 -10.43 -31.01
N ALA A 117 -9.71 -9.39 -30.65
CA ALA A 117 -10.03 -8.00 -30.99
C ALA A 117 -9.87 -7.69 -32.48
N MET A 118 -8.93 -8.34 -33.18
CA MET A 118 -8.79 -8.23 -34.64
C MET A 118 -9.89 -8.99 -35.39
N GLU A 119 -10.30 -10.17 -34.92
CA GLU A 119 -11.40 -10.95 -35.50
C GLU A 119 -12.76 -10.27 -35.32
N SER A 120 -13.01 -9.62 -34.18
CA SER A 120 -14.24 -8.85 -33.96
C SER A 120 -14.31 -7.56 -34.80
N GLN A 121 -13.16 -7.00 -35.20
CA GLN A 121 -13.09 -5.86 -36.12
C GLN A 121 -13.20 -6.29 -37.60
N ALA A 122 -12.69 -7.47 -37.97
CA ALA A 122 -12.82 -8.01 -39.33
C ALA A 122 -14.24 -8.52 -39.67
N GLY A 123 -15.06 -8.85 -38.65
CA GLY A 123 -16.47 -9.22 -38.81
C GLY A 123 -17.43 -8.05 -39.04
N THR A 124 -16.96 -6.80 -38.91
CA THR A 124 -17.75 -5.58 -39.18
C THR A 124 -17.22 -4.91 -40.45
N ALA A 125 -17.48 -5.51 -41.61
CA ALA A 125 -17.33 -4.78 -42.88
C ALA A 125 -18.40 -3.68 -42.95
N PRO A 126 -18.06 -2.43 -43.33
CA PRO A 126 -19.06 -1.40 -43.55
C PRO A 126 -19.82 -1.73 -44.83
N ALA A 127 -21.07 -2.16 -44.71
CA ALA A 127 -21.99 -2.22 -45.84
C ALA A 127 -22.22 -0.79 -46.35
N SER A 128 -21.64 -0.50 -47.51
CA SER A 128 -21.90 0.70 -48.29
C SER A 128 -23.13 0.49 -49.17
N GLU A 129 -24.21 1.21 -48.89
CA GLU A 129 -25.26 1.60 -49.83
C GLU A 129 -25.70 3.01 -49.38
N GLY A 130 -25.72 4.09 -50.16
CA GLY A 130 -25.99 4.21 -51.58
C GLY A 130 -27.28 5.03 -51.75
N THR A 131 -27.12 6.35 -51.90
CA THR A 131 -28.04 7.34 -52.54
C THR A 131 -29.44 7.62 -51.96
N SER A 132 -29.67 8.88 -51.53
CA SER A 132 -30.55 9.83 -52.27
C SER A 132 -30.59 11.21 -51.60
N ALA A 133 -30.07 12.23 -52.31
CA ALA A 133 -30.47 13.62 -52.11
C ALA A 133 -31.89 13.85 -52.71
N PRO A 134 -32.65 14.88 -52.30
CA PRO A 134 -32.51 16.16 -53.03
C PRO A 134 -32.67 17.45 -52.19
N ALA A 135 -31.86 18.43 -52.59
CA ALA A 135 -32.20 19.83 -52.93
C ALA A 135 -32.90 20.78 -51.93
N ALA A 136 -32.16 21.88 -51.65
CA ALA A 136 -32.54 23.31 -51.63
C ALA A 136 -33.59 23.79 -50.59
N THR A 137 -33.39 24.87 -49.83
CA THR A 137 -32.93 26.23 -50.23
C THR A 137 -32.24 27.00 -49.10
N PRO A 138 -31.48 28.06 -49.41
CA PRO A 138 -30.70 28.87 -48.46
C PRO A 138 -31.44 30.14 -48.02
N GLU A 139 -31.18 30.64 -46.80
CA GLU A 139 -31.01 32.08 -46.54
C GLU A 139 -30.40 32.33 -45.14
N GLU A 140 -29.25 32.99 -45.16
CA GLU A 140 -28.52 33.67 -44.07
C GLU A 140 -28.76 35.21 -44.28
N PRO A 141 -28.46 36.19 -43.40
CA PRO A 141 -27.78 36.22 -42.08
C PRO A 141 -28.49 37.03 -40.96
N ALA A 142 -27.97 36.94 -39.72
CA ALA A 142 -27.31 38.07 -39.01
C ALA A 142 -27.22 37.85 -37.48
N GLN A 143 -26.01 37.98 -36.94
CA GLN A 143 -25.73 38.18 -35.50
C GLN A 143 -25.96 39.66 -35.10
N PRO A 144 -25.59 40.19 -33.89
CA PRO A 144 -25.06 39.60 -32.64
C PRO A 144 -25.66 40.18 -31.33
N GLY A 145 -25.24 39.64 -30.18
CA GLY A 145 -25.37 40.27 -28.84
C GLY A 145 -25.47 39.20 -27.75
N GLY A 146 -24.62 39.09 -26.73
CA GLY A 146 -23.91 40.12 -25.97
C GLY A 146 -24.49 40.16 -24.55
N ASN A 147 -23.60 40.18 -23.54
CA ASN A 147 -23.84 40.48 -22.11
C ASN A 147 -24.20 39.23 -21.25
N GLU A 148 -23.63 38.98 -20.07
CA GLU A 148 -22.56 39.59 -19.27
C GLU A 148 -22.09 38.53 -18.25
#